data_AF-A0A455U8E9-F1
#
_entry.id   AF-A0A455U8E9-F1
#
_cell.length_a   1.000
_cell.length_b   1.000
_cell.length_c   1.000
_cell.angle_alpha   90.00
_cell.angle_beta   90.00
_cell.angle_gamma   90.00
#
_symmetry.space_group_name_H-M   'P 1'
#
loop_
_entity.id
_entity.type
_entity.pdbx_description
1 polymer ?
#
loop_
_entity_poly.entity_id
_entity_poly.type
_entity_poly.pdbx_seq_one_letter_code
_entity_poly.pdbx_strand_id
1 'polypeptide(L)'
;MQVLVLGSAAGGGFPQWNCNCTNCESVRQNREGYTARTQSSIAISSDGKRWLLCNASPDIRSQLNATPELWPNTLRGSGIAEVLLVDAQVDHVTGLLSLREGCPLDIWCTPTPIAI
;
A
#
# COMPACT_ATOMS: atom_id res chain seq x y z
N MET A 1 1.54 1.11 -20.12
CA MET A 1 0.86 1.19 -18.82
C MET A 1 1.25 -0.02 -18.01
N GLN A 2 1.82 0.20 -16.82
CA GLN A 2 2.23 -0.84 -15.87
C GLN A 2 1.41 -0.70 -14.60
N VAL A 3 1.10 -1.84 -13.96
CA VAL A 3 0.36 -1.89 -12.69
C VAL A 3 1.09 -2.86 -11.76
N LEU A 4 1.44 -2.40 -10.57
CA LEU A 4 2.02 -3.20 -9.50
C LEU A 4 0.98 -3.39 -8.41
N VAL A 5 0.73 -4.64 -8.01
CA VAL A 5 -0.11 -4.95 -6.86
C VAL A 5 0.78 -4.96 -5.61
N LEU A 6 0.66 -3.93 -4.78
CA LEU A 6 1.45 -3.78 -3.56
C LEU A 6 0.84 -4.54 -2.40
N GLY A 7 -0.49 -4.53 -2.32
CA GLY A 7 -1.29 -5.30 -1.38
C GLY A 7 -2.63 -5.68 -1.97
N SER A 8 -3.14 -6.83 -1.53
CA SER A 8 -4.32 -7.47 -2.13
C SER A 8 -5.32 -8.00 -1.10
N ALA A 9 -5.10 -7.74 0.18
CA ALA A 9 -6.08 -8.00 1.23
C ALA A 9 -6.95 -6.76 1.50
N ALA A 10 -8.12 -6.96 2.10
CA ALA A 10 -8.93 -5.88 2.64
C ALA A 10 -8.32 -5.32 3.95
N GLY A 11 -9.07 -4.44 4.63
CA GLY A 11 -8.78 -3.99 5.99
C GLY A 11 -8.35 -5.13 6.93
N GLY A 12 -7.24 -4.93 7.63
CA GLY A 12 -6.68 -5.91 8.58
C GLY A 12 -5.62 -6.85 7.99
N GLY A 13 -5.51 -6.95 6.66
CA GLY A 13 -4.51 -7.80 6.01
C GLY A 13 -4.84 -9.29 6.09
N PHE A 14 -3.91 -10.13 5.63
CA PHE A 14 -4.03 -11.58 5.69
C PHE A 14 -2.68 -12.21 6.06
N PRO A 15 -2.55 -12.87 7.22
CA PRO A 15 -3.57 -13.06 8.25
C PRO A 15 -3.82 -11.76 9.02
N GLN A 16 -5.07 -11.50 9.40
CA GLN A 16 -5.36 -10.36 10.27
C GLN A 16 -4.86 -10.63 11.69
N TRP A 17 -4.24 -9.63 12.31
CA TRP A 17 -3.46 -9.76 13.56
C TRP A 17 -4.21 -10.49 14.68
N ASN A 18 -5.50 -10.20 14.87
CA ASN A 18 -6.36 -10.77 15.91
C ASN A 18 -7.37 -11.83 15.41
N CYS A 19 -7.24 -12.29 14.16
CA CYS A 19 -8.17 -13.26 13.59
C CYS A 19 -7.58 -14.67 13.60
N ASN A 20 -8.28 -15.65 14.19
CA ASN A 20 -7.92 -17.07 14.12
C ASN A 20 -8.96 -17.91 13.37
N CYS A 21 -9.61 -17.33 12.35
CA CYS A 21 -10.41 -18.14 11.42
C CYS A 21 -9.49 -19.14 10.70
N THR A 22 -10.09 -20.18 10.11
CA THR A 22 -9.36 -21.27 9.43
C THR A 22 -8.33 -20.77 8.42
N ASN A 23 -8.63 -19.72 7.66
CA ASN A 23 -7.69 -19.16 6.69
C ASN A 23 -6.50 -18.46 7.35
N CYS A 24 -6.73 -17.65 8.39
CA CYS A 24 -5.65 -16.94 9.09
C CYS A 24 -4.77 -17.91 9.89
N GLU A 25 -5.37 -18.92 10.52
CA GLU A 25 -4.63 -20.02 11.15
C GLU A 25 -3.77 -20.77 10.12
N SER A 26 -4.31 -21.04 8.93
CA SER A 26 -3.59 -21.74 7.86
C SER A 26 -2.34 -20.98 7.40
N VAL A 27 -2.39 -19.63 7.32
CA VAL A 27 -1.18 -18.83 7.04
C VAL A 27 -0.16 -18.96 8.17
N ARG A 28 -0.59 -18.86 9.43
CA ARG A 28 0.32 -18.98 10.59
C ARG A 28 0.99 -20.35 10.68
N GLN A 29 0.28 -21.40 10.28
CA GLN A 29 0.79 -22.78 10.22
C GLN A 29 1.58 -23.08 8.94
N ASN A 30 1.78 -22.09 8.05
CA ASN A 30 2.45 -22.26 6.75
C ASN A 30 1.83 -23.38 5.88
N ARG A 31 0.50 -23.51 5.90
CA ARG A 31 -0.19 -24.50 5.06
C ARG A 31 -0.09 -24.09 3.58
N GLU A 32 0.09 -25.09 2.73
CA GLU A 32 0.13 -24.89 1.27
C GLU A 32 -1.16 -24.23 0.75
N GLY A 33 -1.03 -23.31 -0.20
CA GLY A 33 -2.15 -22.56 -0.77
C GLY A 33 -2.53 -21.27 -0.02
N TYR A 34 -1.90 -20.98 1.13
CA TYR A 34 -2.19 -19.79 1.92
C TYR A 34 -0.98 -18.84 1.98
N THR A 35 -1.06 -17.73 1.25
CA THR A 35 0.01 -16.71 1.20
C THR A 35 -0.42 -15.44 1.92
N ALA A 36 0.45 -14.92 2.79
CA ALA A 36 0.23 -13.65 3.45
C ALA A 36 0.07 -12.50 2.45
N ARG A 37 -0.77 -11.51 2.76
CA ARG A 37 -1.06 -10.33 1.94
C ARG A 37 -1.20 -9.09 2.81
N THR A 38 -0.55 -8.02 2.38
CA THR A 38 -0.74 -6.67 2.92
C THR A 38 -2.05 -6.07 2.41
N GLN A 39 -2.49 -5.00 3.09
CA GLN A 39 -3.72 -4.27 2.80
C GLN A 39 -3.68 -3.59 1.42
N SER A 40 -4.87 -3.49 0.81
CA SER A 40 -5.13 -2.99 -0.54
C SER A 40 -4.34 -1.73 -0.90
N SER A 41 -3.51 -1.86 -1.94
CA SER A 41 -2.81 -0.74 -2.59
C SER A 41 -2.21 -1.20 -3.92
N ILE A 42 -2.20 -0.31 -4.90
CA ILE A 42 -1.53 -0.55 -6.20
C ILE A 42 -0.67 0.67 -6.58
N ALA A 43 0.31 0.47 -7.45
CA ALA A 43 1.04 1.54 -8.10
C ALA A 43 0.88 1.46 -9.63
N ILE A 44 0.60 2.59 -10.28
CA ILE A 44 0.39 2.67 -11.72
C ILE A 44 1.44 3.59 -12.34
N SER A 45 2.00 3.18 -13.48
CA SER A 45 2.93 4.02 -14.23
C SER A 45 2.73 3.93 -15.74
N SER A 46 2.96 5.04 -16.44
CA SER A 46 3.02 5.09 -17.90
C SER A 46 4.42 4.78 -18.44
N ASP A 47 5.48 5.03 -17.65
CA ASP A 47 6.88 5.00 -18.07
C ASP A 47 7.77 4.02 -17.26
N GLY A 48 7.23 3.41 -16.21
CA GLY A 48 7.95 2.50 -15.31
C GLY A 48 8.94 3.19 -14.37
N LYS A 49 8.91 4.53 -14.28
CA LYS A 49 9.84 5.32 -13.45
C LYS A 49 9.11 6.19 -12.45
N ARG A 50 8.03 6.86 -12.87
CA ARG A 50 7.19 7.66 -12.00
C ARG A 50 5.89 6.92 -11.74
N TRP A 51 5.56 6.73 -10.48
CA TRP A 51 4.43 5.92 -10.06
C TRP A 51 3.38 6.75 -9.33
N LEU A 52 2.12 6.57 -9.72
CA LEU A 52 0.95 7.00 -8.98
C LEU A 52 0.57 5.88 -8.00
N LEU A 53 0.69 6.16 -6.70
CA LEU A 53 0.22 5.25 -5.65
C LEU A 53 -1.29 5.40 -5.49
N CYS A 54 -2.06 4.32 -5.63
CA CYS A 54 -3.49 4.31 -5.33
C CYS A 54 -3.70 3.69 -3.95
N ASN A 55 -4.18 4.52 -3.00
CA ASN A 55 -4.32 4.26 -1.58
C ASN A 55 -2.97 4.01 -0.87
N ALA A 56 -2.76 4.67 0.26
CA ALA A 56 -1.58 4.50 1.10
C ALA A 56 -1.94 3.65 2.32
N SER A 57 -1.72 2.34 2.21
CA SER A 57 -2.11 1.39 3.26
C SER A 57 -1.24 1.51 4.53
N PRO A 58 -1.69 1.03 5.71
CA PRO A 58 -0.85 0.92 6.90
C PRO A 58 0.44 0.10 6.68
N ASP A 59 0.43 -0.81 5.70
CA ASP A 59 1.57 -1.66 5.35
C ASP A 59 2.57 -1.00 4.39
N ILE A 60 2.39 0.29 4.04
CA ILE A 60 3.12 0.95 2.96
C ILE A 60 4.65 0.79 3.07
N ARG A 61 5.21 0.86 4.28
CA ARG A 61 6.67 0.69 4.48
C ARG A 61 7.14 -0.68 3.98
N SER A 62 6.41 -1.75 4.30
CA SER A 62 6.75 -3.10 3.86
C SER A 62 6.52 -3.26 2.35
N GLN A 63 5.44 -2.69 1.84
CA GLN A 63 5.10 -2.69 0.41
C GLN A 63 6.20 -2.05 -0.45
N LEU A 64 6.69 -0.86 -0.06
CA LEU A 64 7.75 -0.17 -0.80
C LEU A 64 9.08 -0.92 -0.75
N ASN A 65 9.45 -1.45 0.43
CA ASN A 65 10.70 -2.23 0.55
C ASN A 65 10.67 -3.53 -0.25
N ALA A 66 9.48 -4.11 -0.46
CA ALA A 66 9.31 -5.33 -1.26
C ALA A 66 9.22 -5.08 -2.78
N THR A 67 9.16 -3.82 -3.22
CA THR A 67 8.89 -3.46 -4.63
C THR A 67 10.03 -2.63 -5.22
N PRO A 68 11.03 -3.27 -5.89
CA PRO A 68 12.22 -2.59 -6.40
C PRO A 68 11.96 -1.41 -7.34
N GLU A 69 10.87 -1.45 -8.11
CA GLU A 69 10.45 -0.40 -9.03
C GLU A 69 10.13 0.93 -8.32
N LEU A 70 9.88 0.89 -7.01
CA LEU A 70 9.55 2.05 -6.18
C LEU A 70 10.74 2.55 -5.36
N TRP A 71 11.89 1.87 -5.40
CA TRP A 71 13.06 2.26 -4.63
C TRP A 71 13.67 3.58 -5.13
N PRO A 72 14.30 4.38 -4.24
CA PRO A 72 15.05 5.56 -4.65
C PRO A 72 16.22 5.21 -5.57
N ASN A 73 16.44 6.02 -6.59
CA ASN A 73 17.64 5.99 -7.45
C ASN A 73 18.66 7.10 -7.09
N THR A 74 18.42 7.81 -5.98
CA THR A 74 19.26 8.88 -5.43
C THR A 74 19.50 8.63 -3.94
N LEU A 75 20.32 9.46 -3.28
CA LEU A 75 20.56 9.37 -1.82
C LEU A 75 19.26 9.46 -1.00
N ARG A 76 18.30 10.27 -1.45
CA ARG A 76 16.94 10.39 -0.89
C ARG A 76 15.95 10.62 -2.03
N GLY A 77 14.95 9.76 -2.13
CA GLY A 77 13.91 9.84 -3.17
C GLY A 77 12.88 8.73 -3.01
N SER A 78 11.97 8.63 -3.97
CA SER A 78 10.99 7.55 -4.10
C SER A 78 10.58 7.43 -5.56
N GLY A 79 10.21 6.22 -6.01
CA GLY A 79 9.52 6.05 -7.29
C GLY A 79 8.09 6.60 -7.28
N ILE A 80 7.50 6.79 -6.10
CA ILE A 80 6.19 7.42 -5.94
C ILE A 80 6.30 8.90 -6.22
N ALA A 81 5.59 9.37 -7.24
CA ALA A 81 5.49 10.79 -7.58
C ALA A 81 4.25 11.44 -6.94
N GLU A 82 3.14 10.71 -6.89
CA GLU A 82 1.83 11.23 -6.50
C GLU A 82 1.01 10.12 -5.81
N VAL A 83 0.01 10.50 -5.01
CA VAL A 83 -0.93 9.58 -4.38
C VAL A 83 -2.36 9.91 -4.79
N LEU A 84 -3.14 8.91 -5.17
CA LEU A 84 -4.58 8.98 -5.33
C LEU A 84 -5.27 8.23 -4.19
N LEU A 85 -6.16 8.89 -3.47
CA LEU A 85 -7.05 8.27 -2.49
C LEU A 85 -8.43 8.09 -3.10
N VAL A 86 -8.90 6.85 -3.17
CA VAL A 86 -10.24 6.56 -3.72
C VAL A 86 -11.36 6.74 -2.70
N ASP A 87 -11.00 6.71 -1.42
CA ASP A 87 -11.86 6.96 -0.27
C ASP A 87 -11.02 7.46 0.93
N ALA A 88 -11.65 7.55 2.09
CA ALA A 88 -11.08 8.09 3.30
C ALA A 88 -10.90 7.05 4.43
N GLN A 89 -10.97 5.77 4.10
CA GLN A 89 -10.92 4.70 5.10
C GLN A 89 -9.51 4.59 5.69
N VAL A 90 -9.43 4.21 6.97
CA VAL A 90 -8.17 4.10 7.73
C VAL A 90 -7.14 3.24 6.99
N ASP A 91 -7.59 2.15 6.38
CA ASP A 91 -6.75 1.22 5.62
C ASP A 91 -6.26 1.75 4.27
N HIS A 92 -6.78 2.89 3.80
CA HIS A 92 -6.35 3.54 2.56
C HIS A 92 -5.60 4.86 2.77
N VAL A 93 -5.61 5.43 3.98
CA VAL A 93 -4.99 6.74 4.26
C VAL A 93 -3.84 6.70 5.26
N THR A 94 -3.79 5.71 6.17
CA THR A 94 -2.82 5.69 7.29
C THR A 94 -1.37 5.67 6.82
N GLY A 95 -1.09 5.05 5.67
CA GLY A 95 0.24 4.99 5.09
C GLY A 95 0.85 6.36 4.80
N LEU A 96 0.05 7.40 4.59
CA LEU A 96 0.53 8.77 4.39
C LEU A 96 1.41 9.26 5.54
N LEU A 97 1.11 8.85 6.77
CA LEU A 97 1.90 9.21 7.96
C LEU A 97 3.33 8.65 7.89
N SER A 98 3.51 7.51 7.23
CA SER A 98 4.83 6.89 7.01
C SER A 98 5.62 7.54 5.86
N LEU A 99 4.98 8.40 5.05
CA LEU A 99 5.61 9.06 3.90
C LEU A 99 6.08 10.50 4.21
N ARG A 100 5.91 10.97 5.46
CA ARG A 100 6.17 12.37 5.86
C ARG A 100 7.61 12.86 5.62
N GLU A 101 8.60 11.98 5.66
CA GLU A 101 10.01 12.31 5.38
C GLU A 101 10.28 12.61 3.90
N GLY A 102 9.34 12.31 3.01
CA GLY A 102 9.41 12.56 1.56
C GLY A 102 8.66 13.79 1.08
N CYS A 103 8.07 14.59 1.99
CA CYS A 103 7.29 15.78 1.61
C CYS A 103 8.15 16.84 0.86
N PRO A 104 7.54 17.59 -0.07
CA PRO A 104 6.12 17.60 -0.44
C PRO A 104 5.68 16.37 -1.27
N LEU A 105 4.42 15.97 -1.10
CA LEU A 105 3.80 14.87 -1.84
C LEU A 105 2.44 15.32 -2.37
N ASP A 106 2.22 15.19 -3.67
CA ASP A 106 0.95 15.53 -4.30
C ASP A 106 -0.09 14.44 -4.00
N ILE A 107 -1.23 14.87 -3.43
CA ILE A 107 -2.33 13.99 -3.02
C ILE A 107 -3.60 14.39 -3.76
N TRP A 108 -4.15 13.45 -4.51
CA TRP A 108 -5.41 13.55 -5.23
C TRP A 108 -6.50 12.82 -4.44
N CYS A 109 -7.59 13.52 -4.15
CA CYS A 109 -8.78 12.94 -3.55
C CYS A 109 -10.01 13.79 -3.94
N THR A 110 -11.21 13.25 -3.70
CA THR A 110 -12.43 14.06 -3.85
C THR A 110 -12.52 15.13 -2.75
N PRO A 111 -13.27 16.22 -2.96
CA PRO A 111 -13.50 17.24 -1.92
C PRO A 111 -14.26 16.72 -0.68
N THR A 112 -14.92 15.56 -0.78
CA THR A 112 -15.72 15.01 0.31
C THR A 112 -14.82 14.72 1.53
N PRO A 113 -15.15 15.25 2.71
CA PRO A 113 -14.32 15.09 3.90
C PRO A 113 -14.24 13.62 4.34
N ILE A 114 -13.13 13.30 5.00
CA ILE A 114 -12.87 12.00 5.60
C ILE A 114 -13.95 11.71 6.64
N ALA A 115 -14.88 10.80 6.32
CA ALA A 115 -15.83 10.25 7.28
C ALA A 115 -15.14 9.06 7.98
N ILE A 116 -14.73 9.27 9.23
CA ILE A 116 -14.20 8.23 10.13
C ILE A 116 -15.35 7.68 10.96
#